data_AF-A0A067SV24-F1
#
_entry.id   AF-A0A067SV24-F1
#
_cell.length_a   1.000
_cell.length_b   1.000
_cell.length_c   1.000
_cell.angle_alpha   90.00
_cell.angle_beta   90.00
_cell.angle_gamma   90.00
#
_symmetry.space_group_name_H-M   'P 1'
#
loop_
_entity.id
_entity.type
_entity.pdbx_description
1 polymer ?
#
loop_
_entity_poly.entity_id
_entity_poly.type
_entity_poly.pdbx_seq_one_letter_code
_entity_poly.pdbx_strand_id
1 'polypeptide(L)'
;MLKALLIAVLCLVARHGAAQNATCQPGFEWSFNSLNQSPCDIAAFLASVCINQPFMLQPLQPGFEYFGPPVGQGSPCRCSSVYYSLLSACSVCQLASFISWTDYETNCSITFSQVFQPSIPPYTKVPPYAYLDVTRSDGFNTTLAKAAGTESTNQSNGGAIAGGVVGGILGLLVIAGSIYWILRRKKQATAPRADIDPVAFTSQNQLNVPPTPPSFPSTTPPMRLYDPNNPTHGTVV
;
A
#
# COMPACT_ATOMS: atom_id res chain seq x y z
N MET A 1 17.46 44.65 19.07
CA MET A 1 17.69 45.07 17.67
C MET A 1 18.25 43.94 16.79
N LEU A 2 19.12 43.04 17.29
CA LEU A 2 19.76 41.99 16.47
C LEU A 2 18.90 40.73 16.18
N LYS A 3 17.79 40.51 16.91
CA LYS A 3 16.89 39.36 16.72
C LYS A 3 15.88 39.51 15.58
N ALA A 4 15.66 40.73 15.08
CA ALA A 4 14.70 41.00 14.00
C ALA A 4 15.29 40.77 12.60
N LEU A 5 16.62 40.84 12.45
CA LEU A 5 17.27 40.73 11.13
C LEU A 5 17.41 39.28 10.64
N LEU A 6 17.41 38.29 11.54
CA LEU A 6 17.57 36.87 11.21
C LEU A 6 16.30 36.22 10.64
N ILE A 7 15.13 36.84 10.83
CA ILE A 7 13.85 36.31 10.32
C ILE A 7 13.57 36.82 8.89
N ALA A 8 14.22 37.90 8.46
CA ALA A 8 14.00 38.50 7.14
C ALA A 8 14.79 37.84 5.99
N VAL A 9 15.74 36.94 6.27
CA VAL A 9 16.60 36.31 5.25
C VAL A 9 16.05 34.95 4.76
N LEU A 10 14.93 34.46 5.31
CA LEU A 10 14.41 33.11 5.03
C LEU A 10 13.26 33.02 4.01
N CYS A 11 12.90 34.07 3.28
CA CYS A 11 11.78 34.00 2.31
C CYS A 11 12.04 34.68 0.96
N LEU A 12 13.24 34.51 0.39
CA LEU A 12 13.46 34.70 -1.04
C LEU A 12 14.10 33.44 -1.65
N VAL A 13 13.56 32.27 -1.33
CA VAL A 13 13.66 31.16 -2.28
C VAL A 13 12.56 31.44 -3.30
N ALA A 14 12.94 31.99 -4.46
CA ALA A 14 12.09 31.93 -5.64
C ALA A 14 11.64 30.47 -5.76
N ARG A 15 10.34 30.24 -5.58
CA ARG A 15 9.73 28.93 -5.86
C ARG A 15 9.97 28.68 -7.33
N HIS A 16 11.07 28.01 -7.65
CA HIS A 16 11.17 27.30 -8.91
C HIS A 16 10.03 26.29 -8.85
N GLY A 17 8.99 26.50 -9.66
CA GLY A 17 7.84 25.61 -9.71
C GLY A 17 8.33 24.24 -10.15
N ALA A 18 8.68 23.38 -9.19
CA ALA A 18 8.91 21.97 -9.47
C ALA A 18 7.62 21.43 -10.09
N ALA A 19 7.74 20.72 -11.21
CA ALA A 19 6.61 20.04 -11.83
C ALA A 19 5.98 19.12 -10.77
N GLN A 20 4.72 19.39 -10.41
CA GLN A 20 3.95 18.51 -9.54
C GLN A 20 3.07 17.62 -10.39
N ASN A 21 2.79 16.41 -9.92
CA ASN A 21 1.83 15.51 -10.57
C ASN A 21 0.42 16.07 -10.40
N ALA A 22 -0.43 15.88 -11.40
CA ALA A 22 -1.86 16.04 -11.25
C ALA A 22 -2.38 15.11 -10.14
N THR A 23 -3.08 15.67 -9.15
CA THR A 23 -3.65 14.93 -8.03
C THR A 23 -5.17 15.10 -8.00
N CYS A 24 -5.87 14.04 -7.64
CA CYS A 24 -7.33 14.10 -7.50
C CYS A 24 -7.74 14.68 -6.14
N GLN A 25 -8.85 15.41 -6.15
CA GLN A 25 -9.52 15.86 -4.93
C GLN A 25 -10.14 14.67 -4.17
N PRO A 26 -10.39 14.80 -2.85
CA PRO A 26 -11.15 13.81 -2.10
C PRO A 26 -12.55 13.56 -2.70
N GLY A 27 -13.07 12.34 -2.60
CA GLY A 27 -14.39 11.95 -3.14
C GLY A 27 -14.37 11.36 -4.56
N PHE A 28 -13.18 11.23 -5.16
CA PHE A 28 -12.97 10.63 -6.48
C PHE A 28 -12.34 9.22 -6.43
N GLU A 29 -12.37 8.57 -5.27
CA GLU A 29 -11.78 7.24 -5.02
C GLU A 29 -12.37 6.17 -5.95
N TRP A 30 -13.62 6.34 -6.38
CA TRP A 30 -14.28 5.47 -7.36
C TRP A 30 -13.54 5.38 -8.70
N SER A 31 -12.71 6.36 -9.04
CA SER A 31 -11.97 6.43 -10.30
C SER A 31 -10.59 5.76 -10.23
N PHE A 32 -10.15 5.36 -9.04
CA PHE A 32 -8.83 4.77 -8.82
C PHE A 32 -8.83 3.29 -9.23
N ASN A 33 -7.67 2.76 -9.61
CA ASN A 33 -7.55 1.33 -9.87
C ASN A 33 -7.18 0.53 -8.60
N SER A 34 -7.07 -0.80 -8.73
CA SER A 34 -6.70 -1.69 -7.61
C SER A 34 -5.26 -1.52 -7.10
N LEU A 35 -4.45 -0.69 -7.76
CA LEU A 35 -3.09 -0.34 -7.35
C LEU A 35 -3.05 1.03 -6.65
N ASN A 36 -4.22 1.59 -6.32
CA ASN A 36 -4.37 2.90 -5.71
C ASN A 36 -3.77 4.04 -6.55
N GLN A 37 -3.84 3.89 -7.88
CA GLN A 37 -3.43 4.92 -8.84
C GLN A 37 -4.65 5.74 -9.26
N SER A 38 -4.50 7.05 -9.28
CA SER A 38 -5.54 7.96 -9.76
C SER A 38 -5.69 7.88 -11.28
N PRO A 39 -6.81 8.34 -11.87
CA PRO A 39 -6.92 8.49 -13.33
C PRO A 39 -5.79 9.32 -13.94
N CYS A 40 -5.28 10.31 -13.21
CA CYS A 40 -4.14 11.13 -13.63
C CYS A 40 -2.84 10.33 -13.70
N ASP A 41 -2.57 9.48 -12.70
CA ASP A 41 -1.38 8.62 -12.68
C ASP A 41 -1.44 7.58 -13.80
N ILE A 42 -2.62 6.99 -14.02
CA ILE A 42 -2.84 5.99 -15.07
C ILE A 42 -2.65 6.64 -16.44
N ALA A 43 -3.23 7.83 -16.68
CA ALA A 43 -2.99 8.59 -17.90
C ALA A 43 -1.49 8.90 -18.09
N ALA A 44 -0.81 9.39 -17.07
CA ALA A 44 0.63 9.67 -17.17
C ALA A 44 1.44 8.40 -17.53
N PHE A 45 1.07 7.27 -16.95
CA PHE A 45 1.71 5.99 -17.24
C PHE A 45 1.46 5.53 -18.69
N LEU A 46 0.23 5.57 -19.17
CA LEU A 46 -0.10 5.22 -20.56
C LEU A 46 0.60 6.16 -21.55
N ALA A 47 0.67 7.46 -21.25
CA ALA A 47 1.43 8.42 -22.03
C ALA A 47 2.91 8.04 -22.10
N SER A 48 3.51 7.62 -20.99
CA SER A 48 4.92 7.19 -20.95
C SER A 48 5.19 6.00 -21.87
N VAL A 49 4.23 5.08 -21.98
CA VAL A 49 4.26 3.96 -22.93
C VAL A 49 4.14 4.46 -24.37
N CYS A 50 3.29 5.46 -24.63
CA CYS A 50 3.14 6.04 -25.98
C CYS A 50 4.45 6.63 -26.52
N ILE A 51 5.22 7.31 -25.68
CA ILE A 51 6.41 8.07 -26.10
C ILE A 51 7.72 7.34 -25.77
N ASN A 52 7.64 6.17 -25.13
CA ASN A 52 8.80 5.41 -24.61
C ASN A 52 9.74 6.28 -23.75
N GLN A 53 9.19 7.21 -22.97
CA GLN A 53 9.91 8.13 -22.10
C GLN A 53 9.09 8.42 -20.85
N PRO A 54 9.74 8.77 -19.72
CA PRO A 54 9.03 9.24 -18.54
C PRO A 54 8.12 10.41 -18.90
N PHE A 55 6.86 10.33 -18.50
CA PHE A 55 5.88 11.38 -18.73
C PHE A 55 5.22 11.76 -17.41
N MET A 56 5.05 13.05 -17.19
CA MET A 56 4.35 13.58 -16.03
C MET A 56 3.18 14.42 -16.52
N LEU A 57 1.98 14.05 -16.09
CA LEU A 57 0.79 14.83 -16.37
C LEU A 57 0.72 15.99 -15.36
N GLN A 58 0.79 17.21 -15.87
CA GLN A 58 0.77 18.42 -15.05
C GLN A 58 -0.66 18.71 -14.56
N PRO A 59 -0.84 19.21 -13.32
CA PRO A 59 -2.15 19.61 -12.83
C PRO A 59 -2.74 20.74 -13.67
N LEU A 60 -4.05 20.68 -13.90
CA LEU A 60 -4.76 21.72 -14.64
C LEU A 60 -4.84 23.01 -13.82
N GLN A 61 -4.48 24.13 -14.43
CA GLN A 61 -4.79 25.46 -13.88
C GLN A 61 -6.26 25.83 -14.19
N PRO A 62 -6.84 26.79 -13.44
CA PRO A 62 -8.19 27.26 -13.72
C PRO A 62 -8.35 27.72 -15.18
N GLY A 63 -9.34 27.18 -15.89
CA GLY A 63 -9.63 27.48 -17.29
C GLY A 63 -8.78 26.71 -18.32
N PHE A 64 -7.92 25.78 -17.89
CA PHE A 64 -7.16 24.89 -18.76
C PHE A 64 -7.77 23.49 -18.79
N GLU A 65 -7.57 22.81 -19.91
CA GLU A 65 -8.08 21.47 -20.18
C GLU A 65 -6.99 20.59 -20.79
N TYR A 66 -7.12 19.27 -20.67
CA TYR A 66 -6.23 18.35 -21.38
C TYR A 66 -6.65 18.20 -22.83
N PHE A 67 -5.70 18.34 -23.74
CA PHE A 67 -5.94 18.27 -25.19
C PHE A 67 -5.46 16.95 -25.79
N GLY A 68 -6.00 16.65 -26.98
CA GLY A 68 -5.52 15.57 -27.83
C GLY A 68 -4.10 15.79 -28.38
N PRO A 69 -3.61 14.85 -29.19
CA PRO A 69 -2.30 14.99 -29.81
C PRO A 69 -2.23 16.27 -30.68
N PRO A 70 -1.11 17.03 -30.65
CA PRO A 70 -0.92 18.13 -31.58
C PRO A 70 -0.76 17.62 -33.01
N VAL A 71 -0.84 18.54 -33.98
CA VAL A 71 -0.73 18.23 -35.41
C VAL A 71 0.53 17.40 -35.69
N GLY A 72 0.38 16.30 -36.43
CA GLY A 72 1.48 15.42 -36.81
C GLY A 72 2.01 14.51 -35.69
N GLN A 73 1.40 14.54 -34.50
CA GLN A 73 1.82 13.75 -33.34
C GLN A 73 0.75 12.73 -32.89
N GLY A 74 -0.23 12.46 -33.75
CA GLY A 74 -1.21 11.40 -33.58
C GLY A 74 -0.54 10.02 -33.66
N SER A 75 -0.93 9.10 -32.79
CA SER A 75 -0.46 7.71 -32.79
C SER A 75 -1.58 6.80 -32.29
N PRO A 76 -1.52 5.49 -32.54
CA PRO A 76 -2.54 4.58 -32.02
C PRO A 76 -2.68 4.58 -30.49
N CYS A 77 -1.63 4.99 -29.79
CA CYS A 77 -1.64 5.17 -28.35
C CYS A 77 -2.37 6.45 -27.91
N ARG A 78 -2.14 7.56 -28.63
CA ARG A 78 -2.70 8.88 -28.29
C ARG A 78 -4.10 9.09 -28.85
N CYS A 79 -4.41 8.52 -30.01
CA CYS A 79 -5.72 8.57 -30.66
C CYS A 79 -6.67 7.47 -30.14
N SER A 80 -6.50 7.10 -28.88
CA SER A 80 -7.30 6.08 -28.20
C SER A 80 -8.37 6.76 -27.34
N SER A 81 -9.62 6.33 -27.52
CA SER A 81 -10.74 6.74 -26.66
C SER A 81 -10.56 6.32 -25.20
N VAL A 82 -9.79 5.26 -24.94
CA VAL A 82 -9.44 4.83 -23.58
C VAL A 82 -8.53 5.86 -22.90
N TYR A 83 -7.54 6.36 -23.65
CA TYR A 83 -6.65 7.39 -23.16
C TYR A 83 -7.38 8.73 -22.95
N TYR A 84 -8.29 9.10 -23.85
CA TYR A 84 -9.20 10.24 -23.67
C TYR A 84 -10.07 10.12 -22.41
N SER A 85 -10.66 8.95 -22.16
CA SER A 85 -11.48 8.71 -20.95
C SER A 85 -10.69 8.91 -19.66
N LEU A 86 -9.43 8.51 -19.63
CA LEU A 86 -8.55 8.70 -18.46
C LEU A 86 -8.17 10.16 -18.26
N LEU A 87 -7.88 10.91 -19.34
CA LEU A 87 -7.67 12.36 -19.26
C LEU A 87 -8.92 13.08 -18.77
N SER A 88 -10.09 12.71 -19.28
CA SER A 88 -11.37 13.29 -18.87
C SER A 88 -11.69 12.98 -17.41
N ALA A 89 -11.46 11.74 -16.95
CA ALA A 89 -11.59 11.38 -15.54
C ALA A 89 -10.60 12.14 -14.66
N CYS A 90 -9.37 12.37 -15.13
CA CYS A 90 -8.38 13.18 -14.44
C CYS A 90 -8.78 14.66 -14.37
N SER A 91 -9.39 15.23 -15.41
CA SER A 91 -9.99 16.57 -15.34
C SER A 91 -11.08 16.64 -14.28
N VAL A 92 -12.03 15.71 -14.33
CA VAL A 92 -13.16 15.66 -13.40
C VAL A 92 -12.68 15.52 -11.96
N CYS A 93 -11.67 14.68 -11.70
CA CYS A 93 -11.15 14.50 -10.35
C CYS A 93 -10.38 15.71 -9.81
N GLN A 94 -9.90 16.58 -10.70
CA GLN A 94 -9.31 17.88 -10.36
C GLN A 94 -10.35 19.00 -10.28
N LEU A 95 -11.64 18.69 -10.40
CA LEU A 95 -12.76 19.65 -10.50
C LEU A 95 -12.66 20.58 -11.72
N ALA A 96 -12.06 20.09 -12.80
CA ALA A 96 -11.92 20.79 -14.08
C ALA A 96 -12.86 20.21 -15.14
N SER A 97 -13.08 20.99 -16.20
CA SER A 97 -13.77 20.56 -17.41
C SER A 97 -12.85 19.74 -18.32
N PHE A 98 -13.47 19.09 -19.31
CA PHE A 98 -12.80 18.31 -20.33
C PHE A 98 -13.41 18.65 -21.69
N ILE A 99 -12.58 18.58 -22.73
CA ILE A 99 -13.01 18.78 -24.13
C ILE A 99 -13.85 17.60 -24.63
N SER A 100 -14.64 17.81 -25.68
CA SER A 100 -15.39 16.73 -26.32
C SER A 100 -14.46 15.71 -26.98
N TRP A 101 -15.01 14.54 -27.32
CA TRP A 101 -14.26 13.53 -28.08
C TRP A 101 -13.86 14.05 -29.47
N THR A 102 -14.78 14.76 -30.14
CA THR A 102 -14.57 15.39 -31.46
C THR A 102 -13.41 16.39 -31.43
N ASP A 103 -13.34 17.23 -30.40
CA ASP A 103 -12.23 18.19 -30.22
C ASP A 103 -10.91 17.45 -29.93
N TYR A 104 -10.97 16.38 -29.13
CA TYR A 104 -9.80 15.57 -28.80
C TYR A 104 -9.21 14.87 -30.03
N GLU A 105 -10.04 14.31 -30.91
CA GLU A 105 -9.60 13.52 -32.06
C GLU A 105 -9.26 14.36 -33.30
N THR A 106 -9.36 15.70 -33.23
CA THR A 106 -9.21 16.60 -34.40
C THR A 106 -7.93 16.36 -35.20
N ASN A 107 -6.82 15.99 -34.54
CA ASN A 107 -5.53 15.74 -35.20
C ASN A 107 -5.22 14.24 -35.40
N CYS A 108 -6.22 13.37 -35.26
CA CYS A 108 -6.10 11.93 -35.42
C CYS A 108 -6.61 11.49 -36.79
N SER A 109 -5.75 10.90 -37.62
CA SER A 109 -6.17 10.31 -38.90
C SER A 109 -6.89 8.97 -38.73
N ILE A 110 -6.56 8.22 -37.67
CA ILE A 110 -7.18 6.95 -37.30
C ILE A 110 -7.40 6.98 -35.79
N THR A 111 -8.59 6.59 -35.36
CA THR A 111 -8.98 6.58 -33.95
C THR A 111 -9.32 5.16 -33.50
N PHE A 112 -9.06 4.89 -32.22
CA PHE A 112 -9.20 3.56 -31.63
C PHE A 112 -10.29 3.60 -30.56
N SER A 113 -11.50 3.17 -30.94
CA SER A 113 -12.65 3.10 -30.05
C SER A 113 -12.50 1.93 -29.07
N GLN A 114 -12.70 2.20 -27.78
CA GLN A 114 -12.65 1.27 -26.65
C GLN A 114 -11.38 0.40 -26.61
N VAL A 115 -10.28 0.84 -27.24
CA VAL A 115 -9.04 0.08 -27.35
C VAL A 115 -7.85 0.99 -27.11
N PHE A 116 -6.92 0.52 -26.28
CA PHE A 116 -5.57 1.06 -26.13
C PHE A 116 -4.60 0.01 -26.68
N GLN A 117 -3.95 0.32 -27.80
CA GLN A 117 -3.17 -0.69 -28.54
C GLN A 117 -1.88 -1.16 -27.86
N PRO A 118 -1.08 -0.28 -27.23
CA PRO A 118 0.15 -0.75 -26.60
C PRO A 118 -0.12 -1.70 -25.46
N SER A 119 0.82 -2.63 -25.22
CA SER A 119 0.78 -3.46 -24.04
C SER A 119 0.90 -2.58 -22.79
N ILE A 120 0.01 -2.83 -21.83
CA ILE A 120 -0.02 -2.11 -20.56
C ILE A 120 0.90 -2.87 -19.59
N PRO A 121 1.97 -2.24 -19.07
CA PRO A 121 2.84 -2.87 -18.07
C PRO A 121 2.07 -3.28 -16.80
N PRO A 122 2.53 -4.32 -16.07
CA PRO A 122 1.80 -4.89 -14.92
C PRO A 122 1.70 -3.96 -13.70
N TYR A 123 2.44 -2.85 -13.71
CA TYR A 123 2.44 -1.84 -12.65
C TYR A 123 1.33 -0.80 -12.80
N THR A 124 0.51 -0.88 -13.85
CA THR A 124 -0.72 -0.11 -13.94
C THR A 124 -1.87 -1.00 -14.37
N LYS A 125 -3.08 -0.56 -14.07
CA LYS A 125 -4.31 -1.18 -14.55
C LYS A 125 -5.27 -0.11 -15.00
N VAL A 126 -5.88 -0.34 -16.16
CA VAL A 126 -6.85 0.60 -16.73
C VAL A 126 -8.25 0.21 -16.26
N PRO A 127 -8.94 1.05 -15.48
CA PRO A 127 -10.26 0.73 -14.97
C PRO A 127 -11.29 0.47 -16.08
N PRO A 128 -12.33 -0.34 -15.82
CA PRO A 128 -13.36 -0.65 -16.80
C PRO A 128 -14.05 0.59 -17.38
N TYR A 129 -14.23 1.65 -16.58
CA TYR A 129 -14.86 2.88 -17.03
C TYR A 129 -14.11 3.56 -18.19
N ALA A 130 -12.79 3.36 -18.32
CA ALA A 130 -12.02 3.98 -19.37
C ALA A 130 -12.34 3.38 -20.75
N TYR A 131 -12.87 2.15 -20.78
CA TYR A 131 -13.27 1.44 -21.98
C TYR A 131 -14.74 1.67 -22.38
N LEU A 132 -15.47 2.55 -21.69
CA LEU A 132 -16.82 2.92 -22.11
C LEU A 132 -16.79 3.64 -23.47
N ASP A 133 -17.85 3.46 -24.26
CA ASP A 133 -17.95 4.12 -25.57
C ASP A 133 -18.29 5.60 -25.41
N VAL A 134 -17.26 6.43 -25.51
CA VAL A 134 -17.34 7.90 -25.48
C VAL A 134 -17.55 8.51 -26.86
N THR A 135 -17.35 7.74 -27.92
CA THR A 135 -17.44 8.22 -29.32
C THR A 135 -18.89 8.50 -29.70
N ARG A 136 -19.85 7.74 -29.14
CA ARG A 136 -21.27 7.93 -29.39
C ARG A 136 -21.88 9.14 -28.67
N SER A 137 -21.37 9.46 -27.48
CA SER A 137 -21.87 10.58 -26.65
C SER A 137 -21.04 11.85 -26.80
N ASP A 138 -20.02 11.83 -27.66
CA ASP A 138 -19.03 12.91 -27.84
C ASP A 138 -18.35 13.34 -26.54
N GLY A 139 -18.24 12.44 -25.56
CA GLY A 139 -17.72 12.83 -24.25
C GLY A 139 -17.80 11.77 -23.16
N PHE A 140 -17.00 11.99 -22.13
CA PHE A 140 -16.95 11.15 -20.94
C PHE A 140 -18.20 11.33 -20.06
N ASN A 141 -18.86 10.22 -19.69
CA ASN A 141 -20.03 10.23 -18.82
C ASN A 141 -19.68 9.76 -17.41
N THR A 142 -19.62 10.70 -16.46
CA THR A 142 -19.23 10.43 -15.07
C THR A 142 -20.21 9.49 -14.34
N THR A 143 -21.50 9.55 -14.66
CA THR A 143 -22.52 8.67 -14.07
C THR A 143 -22.32 7.23 -14.51
N LEU A 144 -22.13 6.99 -15.81
CA LEU A 144 -21.84 5.67 -16.34
C LEU A 144 -20.49 5.15 -15.86
N ALA A 145 -19.49 6.02 -15.76
CA ALA A 145 -18.17 5.67 -15.27
C ALA A 145 -18.20 5.19 -13.80
N LYS A 146 -18.96 5.87 -12.94
CA LYS A 146 -19.19 5.43 -11.55
C LYS A 146 -19.91 4.09 -11.49
N ALA A 147 -20.88 3.85 -12.38
CA ALA A 147 -21.63 2.61 -12.44
C ALA A 147 -20.82 1.42 -12.97
N ALA A 148 -19.86 1.66 -13.87
CA ALA A 148 -18.93 0.64 -14.37
C ALA A 148 -17.99 0.11 -13.27
N GLY A 149 -17.83 0.86 -12.18
CA GLY A 149 -17.05 0.46 -11.00
C GLY A 149 -15.55 0.37 -11.25
N THR A 150 -14.82 0.06 -10.18
CA THR A 150 -13.42 -0.37 -10.23
C THR A 150 -13.34 -1.85 -10.60
N GLU A 151 -12.22 -2.30 -11.17
CA GLU A 151 -12.00 -3.72 -11.46
C GLU A 151 -12.41 -4.61 -10.28
N SER A 152 -12.98 -5.78 -10.57
CA SER A 152 -13.27 -6.81 -9.56
C SER A 152 -11.98 -7.13 -8.80
N THR A 153 -11.84 -6.55 -7.61
CA THR A 153 -10.66 -6.72 -6.78
C THR A 153 -10.67 -8.12 -6.19
N ASN A 154 -9.79 -9.01 -6.65
CA ASN A 154 -9.12 -9.86 -5.67
C ASN A 154 -8.26 -8.90 -4.83
N GLN A 155 -8.68 -8.66 -3.58
CA GLN A 155 -7.93 -7.84 -2.62
C GLN A 155 -6.46 -8.27 -2.62
N SER A 156 -5.56 -7.39 -3.05
CA SER A 156 -4.13 -7.61 -2.84
C SER A 156 -3.77 -7.08 -1.44
N ASN A 157 -3.14 -7.93 -0.63
CA ASN A 157 -2.88 -7.71 0.79
C ASN A 157 -1.76 -6.67 1.06
N GLY A 158 -1.61 -5.65 0.22
CA GLY A 158 -0.58 -4.61 0.36
C GLY A 158 -0.64 -3.89 1.72
N GLY A 159 -1.84 -3.69 2.26
CA GLY A 159 -2.04 -3.14 3.61
C GLY A 159 -1.53 -4.05 4.73
N ALA A 160 -1.60 -5.37 4.56
CA ALA A 160 -1.07 -6.33 5.54
C ALA A 160 0.47 -6.33 5.57
N ILE A 161 1.10 -6.13 4.41
CA ILE A 161 2.56 -6.04 4.28
C ILE A 161 3.08 -4.74 4.92
N ALA A 162 2.43 -3.61 4.66
CA ALA A 162 2.81 -2.32 5.26
C ALA A 162 2.59 -2.29 6.79
N GLY A 163 1.53 -2.94 7.29
CA GLY A 163 1.25 -3.03 8.73
C GLY A 163 2.28 -3.85 9.51
N GLY A 164 2.82 -4.91 8.90
CA GLY A 164 3.79 -5.79 9.54
C GLY A 164 5.12 -5.10 9.88
N VAL A 165 5.63 -4.24 8.99
CA VAL A 165 6.94 -3.58 9.18
C VAL A 165 6.88 -2.54 10.29
N VAL A 166 5.82 -1.72 10.32
CA VAL A 166 5.63 -0.69 11.36
C VAL A 166 5.38 -1.33 12.73
N GLY A 167 4.56 -2.38 12.77
CA GLY A 167 4.32 -3.15 14.00
C GLY A 167 5.58 -3.85 14.52
N GLY A 168 6.40 -4.41 13.63
CA GLY A 168 7.64 -5.07 13.97
C GLY A 168 8.67 -4.12 14.60
N ILE A 169 8.85 -2.93 14.03
CA ILE A 169 9.81 -1.93 14.55
C ILE A 169 9.39 -1.44 15.94
N LEU A 170 8.11 -1.09 16.12
CA LEU A 170 7.57 -0.67 17.41
C LEU A 170 7.66 -1.79 18.45
N GLY A 171 7.30 -3.02 18.08
CA GLY A 171 7.40 -4.19 18.95
C GLY A 171 8.84 -4.46 19.42
N LEU A 172 9.81 -4.43 18.51
CA LEU A 172 11.22 -4.66 18.84
C LEU A 172 11.78 -3.59 19.78
N LEU A 173 11.41 -2.32 19.61
CA LEU A 173 11.85 -1.24 20.49
C LEU A 173 11.31 -1.41 21.92
N VAL A 174 10.04 -1.82 22.05
CA VAL A 174 9.43 -2.08 23.37
C VAL A 174 10.08 -3.28 24.06
N ILE A 175 10.35 -4.37 23.32
CA ILE A 175 11.01 -5.56 23.86
C ILE A 175 12.45 -5.25 24.28
N ALA A 176 13.22 -4.57 23.44
CA ALA A 176 14.59 -4.18 23.76
C ALA A 176 14.64 -3.23 24.98
N GLY A 177 13.72 -2.26 25.06
CA GLY A 177 13.61 -1.34 26.18
C GLY A 177 13.25 -2.03 27.50
N SER A 178 12.31 -2.97 27.48
CA SER A 178 11.90 -3.72 28.67
C SER A 178 13.01 -4.67 29.17
N ILE A 179 13.73 -5.35 28.28
CA ILE A 179 14.90 -6.17 28.64
C ILE A 179 15.99 -5.29 29.28
N TYR A 180 16.34 -4.16 28.64
CA TYR A 180 17.34 -3.24 29.17
C TYR A 180 17.00 -2.74 30.57
N TRP A 181 15.74 -2.39 30.81
CA TRP A 181 15.27 -1.90 32.12
C TRP A 181 15.38 -2.98 33.22
N ILE A 182 15.01 -4.22 32.92
CA ILE A 182 15.15 -5.35 33.86
C ILE A 182 16.62 -5.59 34.21
N LEU A 183 17.51 -5.58 33.21
CA LEU A 183 18.95 -5.75 33.43
C LEU A 183 19.53 -4.59 34.26
N ARG A 184 19.10 -3.35 34.02
CA ARG A 184 19.50 -2.18 34.81
C ARG A 184 19.07 -2.30 36.26
N ARG A 185 17.85 -2.80 36.53
CA ARG A 185 17.37 -3.03 37.91
C ARG A 185 18.21 -4.09 38.63
N LYS A 186 18.59 -5.18 37.96
CA LYS A 186 19.43 -6.23 38.59
C LYS A 186 20.84 -5.73 38.91
N LYS A 187 21.42 -4.85 38.08
CA LYS A 187 22.74 -4.26 38.36
C LYS A 187 22.75 -3.28 39.54
N GLN A 188 21.60 -2.68 39.87
CA GLN A 188 21.47 -1.80 41.03
C GLN A 188 21.25 -2.56 42.36
N ALA A 189 21.00 -3.88 42.31
CA ALA A 189 20.79 -4.71 43.48
C ALA A 189 22.06 -5.39 44.02
N THR A 190 23.23 -5.18 43.39
CA THR A 190 24.51 -5.69 43.90
C THR A 190 25.26 -4.57 44.63
N ALA A 191 24.89 -4.32 45.89
CA ALA A 191 25.77 -3.61 46.82
C ALA A 191 26.87 -4.57 47.29
N PRO A 192 28.13 -4.12 47.51
CA PRO A 192 29.18 -4.96 48.07
C PRO A 192 28.83 -5.30 49.53
N ARG A 193 28.68 -6.58 49.85
CA ARG A 193 28.53 -7.07 51.22
C ARG A 193 29.90 -6.99 51.89
N ALA A 194 30.02 -6.18 52.95
CA ALA A 194 31.22 -6.12 53.77
C ALA A 194 31.54 -7.51 54.36
N ASP A 195 32.79 -7.91 54.23
CA ASP A 195 33.40 -9.08 54.87
C ASP A 195 33.35 -8.96 56.39
N ILE A 196 32.95 -10.04 57.06
CA ILE A 196 33.26 -10.28 58.48
C ILE A 196 33.83 -11.70 58.56
N ASP A 197 35.11 -11.75 58.94
CA ASP A 197 35.95 -12.92 59.18
C ASP A 197 35.47 -13.83 60.35
N PRO A 198 35.98 -15.07 60.47
CA PRO A 198 35.29 -16.18 61.12
C PRO A 198 35.64 -16.32 62.61
N VAL A 199 34.65 -16.70 63.43
CA VAL A 199 34.89 -17.26 64.76
C VAL A 199 34.17 -18.61 64.86
N ALA A 200 34.96 -19.63 65.17
CA ALA A 200 34.53 -20.99 65.41
C ALA A 200 33.67 -21.10 66.68
N PHE A 201 32.59 -21.88 66.62
CA PHE A 201 32.08 -22.61 67.78
C PHE A 201 31.37 -23.90 67.37
N THR A 202 31.46 -24.86 68.28
CA THR A 202 31.44 -26.31 68.07
C THR A 202 30.06 -26.93 68.35
N SER A 203 29.81 -28.08 67.70
CA SER A 203 29.00 -29.23 68.14
C SER A 203 27.50 -29.06 68.45
N GLN A 204 26.64 -29.79 67.71
CA GLN A 204 25.99 -30.98 68.27
C GLN A 204 25.21 -31.78 67.21
N ASN A 205 25.50 -33.08 67.24
CA ASN A 205 24.88 -34.21 66.56
C ASN A 205 23.39 -34.36 66.90
N GLN A 206 22.51 -34.46 65.90
CA GLN A 206 21.25 -35.19 66.05
C GLN A 206 20.92 -35.91 64.74
N LEU A 207 20.93 -37.24 64.86
CA LEU A 207 20.34 -38.21 63.95
C LEU A 207 18.93 -37.78 63.53
N ASN A 208 18.59 -37.94 62.25
CA ASN A 208 17.31 -38.57 61.93
C ASN A 208 17.30 -39.19 60.51
N VAL A 209 16.87 -40.45 60.51
CA VAL A 209 16.81 -41.44 59.44
C VAL A 209 15.65 -41.14 58.47
N PRO A 210 15.70 -41.60 57.20
CA PRO A 210 14.75 -41.25 56.15
C PRO A 210 13.54 -42.19 56.10
N PRO A 211 12.49 -41.80 55.38
CA PRO A 211 11.76 -42.77 54.58
C PRO A 211 11.60 -42.37 53.10
N THR A 212 11.54 -43.43 52.30
CA THR A 212 11.56 -43.58 50.85
C THR A 212 10.36 -43.01 50.08
N PRO A 213 10.50 -42.79 48.76
CA PRO A 213 9.49 -42.18 47.89
C PRO A 213 8.40 -43.17 47.44
N PRO A 214 7.15 -42.72 47.22
CA PRO A 214 6.17 -43.50 46.47
C PRO A 214 6.41 -43.39 44.96
N SER A 215 6.64 -44.56 44.35
CA SER A 215 6.69 -44.81 42.92
C SER A 215 5.29 -44.66 42.30
N PHE A 216 5.18 -43.81 41.27
CA PHE A 216 4.00 -43.73 40.42
C PHE A 216 4.10 -44.77 39.28
N PRO A 217 3.10 -45.65 39.10
CA PRO A 217 3.06 -46.52 37.93
C PRO A 217 2.61 -45.72 36.69
N SER A 218 3.52 -45.57 35.72
CA SER A 218 3.20 -45.18 34.35
C SER A 218 2.44 -46.31 33.67
N THR A 219 1.12 -46.19 33.57
CA THR A 219 0.31 -47.03 32.67
C THR A 219 -0.05 -46.20 31.44
N THR A 220 0.88 -46.14 30.49
CA THR A 220 0.59 -45.73 29.12
C THR A 220 -0.15 -46.87 28.40
N PRO A 221 -1.39 -46.66 27.93
CA PRO A 221 -2.06 -47.63 27.07
C PRO A 221 -1.36 -47.69 25.70
N PRO A 222 -1.22 -48.89 25.10
CA PRO A 222 -0.57 -49.04 23.79
C PRO A 222 -1.38 -48.36 22.69
N MET A 223 -0.71 -47.54 21.88
CA MET A 223 -1.24 -47.01 20.62
C MET A 223 -1.68 -48.16 19.73
N ARG A 224 -2.98 -48.20 19.42
CA ARG A 224 -3.54 -49.08 18.39
C ARG A 224 -3.19 -48.51 17.02
N LEU A 225 -2.40 -49.28 16.27
CA LEU A 225 -2.07 -49.06 14.87
C LEU A 225 -3.35 -49.20 14.02
N TYR A 226 -3.62 -48.19 13.18
CA TYR A 226 -4.76 -48.14 12.28
C TYR A 226 -4.67 -49.25 11.22
N ASP A 227 -5.66 -50.13 11.19
CA ASP A 227 -5.82 -51.20 10.20
C ASP A 227 -6.95 -50.82 9.22
N PRO A 228 -6.63 -50.58 7.92
CA PRO A 228 -7.60 -50.14 6.92
C PRO A 228 -8.64 -51.19 6.48
N ASN A 229 -8.59 -52.43 6.98
CA ASN A 229 -9.46 -53.51 6.51
C ASN A 229 -10.49 -54.02 7.54
N ASN A 230 -10.87 -53.21 8.54
CA ASN A 230 -11.91 -53.58 9.52
C ASN A 230 -13.31 -53.05 9.11
N PRO A 231 -14.26 -53.91 8.68
CA PRO A 231 -15.57 -53.51 8.16
C PRO A 231 -16.66 -53.60 9.25
N THR A 232 -16.55 -52.75 10.28
CA THR A 232 -17.62 -52.51 11.27
C THR A 232 -18.04 -51.04 11.16
N HIS A 233 -18.93 -50.69 10.22
CA HIS A 233 -20.39 -50.59 10.39
C HIS A 233 -20.77 -49.68 11.59
N GLY A 234 -21.44 -48.54 11.47
CA GLY A 234 -22.24 -47.95 10.40
C GLY A 234 -23.28 -47.04 11.07
N THR A 235 -23.59 -45.91 10.42
CA THR A 235 -24.83 -45.11 10.56
C THR A 235 -25.16 -44.47 11.91
N VAL A 236 -25.02 -43.13 11.99
CA VAL A 236 -25.98 -42.28 12.71
C VAL A 236 -26.22 -41.01 11.88
N VAL A 237 -27.50 -40.69 11.72
CA VAL A 237 -28.11 -39.54 11.04
C VAL A 237 -27.69 -38.22 11.70
#